data_AF-A0A928VVZ4-F1
#
_entry.id   AF-A0A928VVZ4-F1
#
_cell.length_a   1.000
_cell.length_b   1.000
_cell.length_c   1.000
_cell.angle_alpha   90.00
_cell.angle_beta   90.00
_cell.angle_gamma   90.00
#
_symmetry.space_group_name_H-M   'P 1'
#
loop_
_entity.id
_entity.type
_entity.pdbx_description
1 polymer ?
#
loop_
_entity_poly.entity_id
_entity_poly.type
_entity_poly.pdbx_seq_one_letter_code
_entity_poly.pdbx_strand_id
1 'polypeptide(L)'
;MIPSFLRTRTAYPQRTVAFWATLLVLSSAGCTQNAPTSSGGNETSASAPTTISLTQTGCQFLETEDKDYEYQPTDAEACKQINTDTLSQRESEFKPLTLQAGDYIFKVTNQDVPYELGFYLRGAGAKSLTLPKVSGGGLTEGTTQEYRIT
;
A
#
# COMPACT_ATOMS: atom_id res chain seq x y z
N MET A 1 -29.06 38.52 3.54
CA MET A 1 -29.73 37.79 2.44
C MET A 1 -28.98 36.50 2.22
N ILE A 2 -29.60 35.38 2.57
CA ILE A 2 -29.08 34.01 2.40
C ILE A 2 -30.16 33.27 1.62
N PRO A 3 -29.81 32.66 0.49
CA PRO A 3 -30.35 31.33 0.21
C PRO A 3 -29.27 30.46 -0.44
N SER A 4 -29.33 29.14 -0.49
CA SER A 4 -30.12 28.13 0.19
C SER A 4 -29.35 26.84 -0.10
N PHE A 5 -29.04 26.08 0.93
CA PHE A 5 -28.62 24.68 0.80
C PHE A 5 -29.80 23.86 0.23
N LEU A 6 -29.62 23.25 -0.93
CA LEU A 6 -30.44 22.10 -1.35
C LEU A 6 -29.53 20.98 -1.86
N ARG A 7 -29.38 20.03 -0.94
CA ARG A 7 -28.71 18.74 -1.02
C ARG A 7 -29.63 17.77 -1.76
N THR A 8 -29.24 17.26 -2.92
CA THR A 8 -29.90 16.12 -3.55
C THR A 8 -28.99 14.90 -3.45
N ARG A 9 -29.31 14.02 -2.48
CA ARG A 9 -28.76 12.66 -2.42
C ARG A 9 -29.51 11.82 -3.45
N THR A 10 -28.83 11.41 -4.51
CA THR A 10 -29.34 10.40 -5.44
C THR A 10 -29.25 9.02 -4.79
N ALA A 11 -30.38 8.33 -4.79
CA ALA A 11 -30.55 6.99 -4.22
C ALA A 11 -29.95 5.94 -5.16
N TYR A 12 -29.15 5.03 -4.62
CA TYR A 12 -28.67 3.83 -5.30
C TYR A 12 -29.72 2.70 -5.16
N PRO A 13 -30.12 2.01 -6.25
CA PRO A 13 -31.00 0.86 -6.16
C PRO A 13 -30.24 -0.39 -5.67
N GLN A 14 -30.81 -1.05 -4.67
CA GLN A 14 -30.38 -2.34 -4.15
C GLN A 14 -30.72 -3.46 -5.15
N ARG A 15 -29.72 -4.23 -5.58
CA ARG A 15 -29.91 -5.45 -6.39
C ARG A 15 -30.07 -6.65 -5.46
N THR A 16 -31.29 -7.18 -5.42
CA THR A 16 -31.64 -8.49 -4.85
C THR A 16 -30.93 -9.62 -5.60
N VAL A 17 -30.21 -10.47 -4.87
CA VAL A 17 -29.58 -11.69 -5.40
C VAL A 17 -30.42 -12.88 -4.97
N ALA A 18 -31.07 -13.53 -5.93
CA ALA A 18 -31.84 -14.75 -5.70
C ALA A 18 -30.87 -15.96 -5.68
N PHE A 19 -30.70 -16.56 -4.51
CA PHE A 19 -29.98 -17.83 -4.36
C PHE A 19 -30.93 -18.98 -4.70
N TRP A 20 -30.69 -19.62 -5.86
CA TRP A 20 -31.31 -20.89 -6.20
C TRP A 20 -30.54 -22.01 -5.48
N ALA A 21 -31.22 -22.68 -4.54
CA ALA A 21 -30.75 -23.90 -3.91
C ALA A 21 -30.97 -25.08 -4.87
N THR A 22 -29.88 -25.57 -5.48
CA THR A 22 -29.93 -26.82 -6.25
C THR A 22 -29.46 -27.96 -5.36
N LEU A 23 -30.42 -28.81 -5.02
CA LEU A 23 -30.25 -30.12 -4.41
C LEU A 23 -29.39 -31.00 -5.34
N LEU A 24 -28.29 -31.58 -4.84
CA LEU A 24 -27.54 -32.61 -5.58
C LEU A 24 -27.59 -33.92 -4.79
N VAL A 25 -28.14 -34.93 -5.45
CA VAL A 25 -28.48 -36.26 -4.93
C VAL A 25 -27.23 -37.13 -4.86
N LEU A 26 -27.15 -37.88 -3.76
CA LEU A 26 -26.18 -38.91 -3.39
C LEU A 26 -26.14 -40.08 -4.40
N SER A 27 -24.95 -40.58 -4.72
CA SER A 27 -24.77 -41.93 -5.32
C SER A 27 -23.46 -42.58 -4.90
N SER A 28 -23.63 -43.57 -4.02
CA SER A 28 -22.93 -44.85 -3.76
C SER A 28 -21.45 -45.11 -4.10
N ALA A 29 -20.80 -45.67 -3.07
CA ALA A 29 -19.97 -46.89 -3.04
C ALA A 29 -18.57 -46.87 -3.67
N GLY A 30 -17.57 -46.98 -2.80
CA GLY A 30 -16.19 -47.37 -3.13
C GLY A 30 -15.25 -47.19 -1.94
N CYS A 31 -15.03 -48.25 -1.17
CA CYS A 31 -14.01 -48.28 -0.13
C CYS A 31 -12.62 -48.35 -0.76
N THR A 32 -11.80 -47.31 -0.60
CA THR A 32 -10.33 -47.42 -0.54
C THR A 32 -9.85 -46.46 0.55
N GLN A 33 -9.38 -47.02 1.65
CA GLN A 33 -8.75 -46.29 2.75
C GLN A 33 -7.29 -46.02 2.37
N ASN A 34 -7.01 -44.85 1.79
CA ASN A 34 -5.68 -44.28 1.84
C ASN A 34 -5.67 -43.27 2.97
N ALA A 35 -5.12 -43.66 4.12
CA ALA A 35 -4.85 -42.75 5.23
C ALA A 35 -3.78 -41.75 4.78
N PRO A 36 -4.05 -40.44 4.71
CA PRO A 36 -2.97 -39.48 4.73
C PRO A 36 -2.42 -39.45 6.15
N THR A 37 -1.17 -39.89 6.30
CA THR A 37 -0.33 -39.57 7.44
C THR A 37 -0.34 -38.06 7.63
N SER A 38 -1.12 -37.58 8.58
CA SER A 38 -1.10 -36.20 9.06
C SER A 38 0.19 -35.99 9.85
N SER A 39 1.29 -35.77 9.11
CA SER A 39 2.44 -35.09 9.68
C SER A 39 1.95 -33.70 10.08
N GLY A 40 1.90 -33.45 11.39
CA GLY A 40 1.61 -32.14 11.96
C GLY A 40 2.60 -31.13 11.42
N GLY A 41 2.24 -30.49 10.31
CA GLY A 41 2.78 -29.21 9.94
C GLY A 41 2.38 -28.26 11.05
N ASN A 42 3.36 -27.84 11.83
CA ASN A 42 3.23 -26.72 12.72
C ASN A 42 2.93 -25.51 11.82
N GLU A 43 1.64 -25.26 11.55
CA GLU A 43 1.17 -24.01 10.97
C GLU A 43 1.45 -22.95 12.04
N THR A 44 2.69 -22.46 12.06
CA THR A 44 2.97 -21.13 12.57
C THR A 44 2.00 -20.24 11.82
N SER A 45 0.94 -19.81 12.51
CA SER A 45 0.02 -18.81 12.02
C SER A 45 0.84 -17.54 11.83
N ALA A 46 1.49 -17.43 10.67
CA ALA A 46 2.16 -16.22 10.26
C ALA A 46 1.06 -15.17 10.20
N SER A 47 1.19 -14.14 11.04
CA SER A 47 0.33 -12.96 10.92
C SER A 47 0.35 -12.51 9.47
N ALA A 48 -0.82 -12.20 8.91
CA ALA A 48 -0.85 -11.59 7.59
C ALA A 48 0.03 -10.32 7.60
N PRO A 49 0.75 -10.04 6.50
CA PRO A 49 1.65 -8.89 6.45
C PRO A 49 0.87 -7.59 6.62
N THR A 50 1.45 -6.65 7.37
CA THR A 50 0.85 -5.33 7.59
C THR A 50 1.00 -4.49 6.32
N THR A 51 -0.11 -3.98 5.79
CA THR A 51 -0.08 -3.14 4.58
C THR A 51 0.03 -1.66 4.94
N ILE A 52 0.99 -0.96 4.34
CA ILE A 52 1.20 0.48 4.46
C ILE A 52 1.05 1.09 3.06
N SER A 53 0.07 1.99 2.89
CA SER A 53 -0.10 2.72 1.64
C SER A 53 0.70 4.02 1.68
N LEU A 54 1.41 4.31 0.60
CA LEU A 54 2.17 5.54 0.39
C LEU A 54 1.82 6.14 -0.96
N THR A 55 1.74 7.46 -1.02
CA THR A 55 1.39 8.22 -2.21
C THR A 55 2.52 9.19 -2.53
N GLN A 56 3.15 8.98 -3.69
CA GLN A 56 4.16 9.86 -4.25
C GLN A 56 3.49 10.88 -5.17
N THR A 57 3.70 12.15 -4.85
CA THR A 57 3.53 13.28 -5.78
C THR A 57 4.90 13.94 -5.99
N GLY A 58 4.96 15.08 -6.67
CA GLY A 58 6.21 15.79 -6.95
C GLY A 58 7.11 15.89 -5.72
N CYS A 59 8.23 15.14 -5.71
CA CYS A 59 9.25 15.18 -4.67
C CYS A 59 8.81 14.87 -3.24
N GLN A 60 7.66 14.21 -3.07
CA GLN A 60 7.04 14.07 -1.76
C GLN A 60 6.33 12.73 -1.59
N PHE A 61 6.31 12.24 -0.34
CA PHE A 61 5.34 11.25 0.13
C PHE A 61 4.30 11.93 1.02
N LEU A 62 3.02 11.84 0.65
CA LEU A 62 1.94 12.57 1.33
C LEU A 62 1.71 12.10 2.78
N GLU A 63 1.93 10.82 3.08
CA GLU A 63 1.62 10.25 4.39
C GLU A 63 2.73 10.52 5.44
N THR A 64 3.96 10.77 5.01
CA THR A 64 5.10 11.00 5.90
C THR A 64 5.44 12.47 6.10
N GLU A 65 4.90 13.34 5.24
CA GLU A 65 5.10 14.78 5.32
C GLU A 65 3.84 15.45 5.91
N ASP A 66 3.98 16.62 6.53
CA ASP A 66 2.87 17.22 7.28
C ASP A 66 1.75 17.80 6.39
N LYS A 67 2.07 18.13 5.14
CA LYS A 67 1.16 18.72 4.15
C LYS A 67 1.64 18.44 2.74
N ASP A 68 0.73 18.59 1.78
CA ASP A 68 1.07 18.64 0.36
C ASP A 68 1.78 19.97 0.03
N TYR A 69 2.96 19.91 -0.61
CA TYR A 69 3.69 21.11 -1.05
C TYR A 69 3.40 21.50 -2.51
N GLU A 70 2.62 20.68 -3.22
CA GLU A 70 2.20 20.91 -4.61
C GLU A 70 3.38 21.16 -5.56
N TYR A 71 4.54 20.53 -5.30
CA TYR A 71 5.68 20.63 -6.19
C TYR A 71 5.35 20.00 -7.55
N GLN A 72 5.72 20.67 -8.64
CA GLN A 72 5.51 20.18 -10.00
C GLN A 72 6.86 20.07 -10.74
N PRO A 73 7.75 19.14 -10.34
CA PRO A 73 8.98 18.91 -11.06
C PRO A 73 8.66 18.32 -12.45
N THR A 74 9.31 18.84 -13.49
CA THR A 74 9.18 18.30 -14.85
C THR A 74 10.05 17.06 -15.07
N ASP A 75 11.06 16.86 -14.23
CA ASP A 75 12.00 15.74 -14.30
C ASP A 75 12.66 15.45 -12.94
N ALA A 76 13.42 14.35 -12.89
CA ALA A 76 14.10 13.91 -11.69
C ALA A 76 15.18 14.89 -11.20
N GLU A 77 15.78 15.70 -12.08
CA GLU A 77 16.83 16.64 -11.69
C GLU A 77 16.24 17.87 -11.00
N ALA A 78 15.15 18.42 -11.53
CA ALA A 78 14.35 19.43 -10.85
C ALA A 78 13.93 18.96 -9.45
N CYS A 79 13.58 17.68 -9.33
CA CYS A 79 13.21 17.12 -8.05
C CYS A 79 14.37 17.00 -7.04
N LYS A 80 15.56 16.62 -7.52
CA LYS A 80 16.77 16.65 -6.68
C LYS A 80 17.10 18.05 -6.22
N GLN A 81 16.93 19.06 -7.09
CA GLN A 81 17.17 20.45 -6.72
C GLN A 81 16.18 20.92 -5.64
N ILE A 82 14.88 20.68 -5.84
CA ILE A 82 13.85 20.99 -4.83
C ILE A 82 14.17 20.31 -3.49
N ASN A 83 14.54 19.03 -3.50
CA ASN A 83 14.92 18.33 -2.28
C ASN A 83 16.19 18.89 -1.65
N THR A 84 17.19 19.27 -2.43
CA THR A 84 18.42 19.89 -1.92
C THR A 84 18.10 21.22 -1.20
N ASP A 85 17.19 22.01 -1.77
CA ASP A 85 16.89 23.34 -1.26
C ASP A 85 15.92 23.33 -0.06
N THR A 86 15.01 22.35 -0.01
CA THR A 86 13.86 22.38 0.92
C THR A 86 13.87 21.29 1.98
N LEU A 87 14.58 20.18 1.78
CA LEU A 87 14.43 19.00 2.64
C LEU A 87 14.79 19.29 4.09
N SER A 88 15.87 20.03 4.34
CA SER A 88 16.32 20.33 5.72
C SER A 88 15.27 21.11 6.52
N GLN A 89 14.50 21.98 5.85
CA GLN A 89 13.39 22.71 6.47
C GLN A 89 12.20 21.77 6.74
N ARG A 90 11.82 20.98 5.72
CA ARG A 90 10.64 20.10 5.78
C ARG A 90 10.82 18.92 6.73
N GLU A 91 12.04 18.38 6.84
CA GLU A 91 12.35 17.16 7.60
C GLU A 91 11.98 17.30 9.09
N SER A 92 12.05 18.53 9.64
CA SER A 92 11.65 18.80 11.02
C SER A 92 10.16 18.56 11.30
N GLU A 93 9.33 18.56 10.25
CA GLU A 93 7.88 18.36 10.31
C GLU A 93 7.48 16.94 9.87
N PHE A 94 8.43 16.10 9.46
CA PHE A 94 8.13 14.75 9.01
C PHE A 94 7.52 13.91 10.14
N LYS A 95 6.68 12.96 9.73
CA LYS A 95 6.14 11.88 10.55
C LYS A 95 6.79 10.58 10.11
N PRO A 96 7.96 10.21 10.66
CA PRO A 96 8.64 8.98 10.29
C PRO A 96 7.77 7.76 10.57
N LEU A 97 7.81 6.78 9.68
CA LEU A 97 7.16 5.49 9.90
C LEU A 97 7.88 4.73 11.01
N THR A 98 7.16 4.42 12.08
CA THR A 98 7.66 3.58 13.18
C THR A 98 7.06 2.18 13.04
N LEU A 99 7.91 1.24 12.61
CA LEU A 99 7.50 -0.13 12.32
C LEU A 99 7.91 -1.05 13.48
N GLN A 100 6.99 -1.90 13.92
CA GLN A 100 7.31 -3.03 14.79
C GLN A 100 7.98 -4.14 13.98
N ALA A 101 8.62 -5.11 14.66
CA ALA A 101 9.11 -6.30 13.97
C ALA A 101 7.94 -7.09 13.36
N GLY A 102 8.09 -7.52 12.10
CA GLY A 102 7.07 -8.29 11.38
C GLY A 102 7.12 -8.06 9.86
N ASP A 103 6.24 -8.74 9.14
CA ASP A 103 6.13 -8.65 7.68
C ASP A 103 5.28 -7.44 7.26
N TYR A 104 5.73 -6.73 6.23
CA TYR A 104 5.06 -5.56 5.65
C TYR A 104 4.93 -5.62 4.14
N ILE A 105 3.84 -5.02 3.64
CA ILE A 105 3.64 -4.68 2.22
C ILE A 105 3.50 -3.16 2.11
N PHE A 106 4.43 -2.51 1.43
CA PHE A 106 4.32 -1.10 1.07
C PHE A 106 3.64 -0.98 -0.29
N LYS A 107 2.43 -0.42 -0.32
CA LYS A 107 1.69 -0.12 -1.54
C LYS A 107 1.96 1.32 -1.93
N VAL A 108 2.90 1.53 -2.84
CA VAL A 108 3.36 2.87 -3.24
C VAL A 108 2.69 3.25 -4.54
N THR A 109 2.07 4.42 -4.58
CA THR A 109 1.38 4.97 -5.76
C THR A 109 2.13 6.17 -6.28
N ASN A 110 2.44 6.23 -7.57
CA ASN A 110 2.76 7.49 -8.24
C ASN A 110 1.44 8.15 -8.63
N GLN A 111 1.07 9.25 -7.97
CA GLN A 111 -0.21 9.92 -8.19
C GLN A 111 -0.24 10.66 -9.54
N ASP A 112 0.76 11.51 -9.77
CA ASP A 112 0.73 12.52 -10.84
C ASP A 112 2.11 12.93 -11.38
N VAL A 113 3.17 12.20 -11.05
CA VAL A 113 4.52 12.51 -11.54
C VAL A 113 4.71 11.90 -12.94
N PRO A 114 4.99 12.72 -13.97
CA PRO A 114 4.92 12.30 -15.39
C PRO A 114 6.15 11.50 -15.86
N TYR A 115 7.08 11.18 -14.95
CA TYR A 115 8.27 10.37 -15.21
C TYR A 115 8.31 9.17 -14.27
N GLU A 116 9.03 8.12 -14.68
CA GLU A 116 9.15 6.91 -13.87
C GLU A 116 9.82 7.21 -12.52
N LEU A 117 9.16 6.79 -11.44
CA LEU A 117 9.65 6.90 -10.09
C LEU A 117 10.19 5.57 -9.56
N GLY A 118 11.01 5.70 -8.52
CA GLY A 118 11.43 4.60 -7.67
C GLY A 118 10.98 4.79 -6.24
N PHE A 119 10.89 3.67 -5.53
CA PHE A 119 10.70 3.63 -4.10
C PHE A 119 11.97 3.10 -3.44
N TYR A 120 12.38 3.72 -2.33
CA TYR A 120 13.46 3.22 -1.49
C TYR A 120 13.12 3.43 -0.01
N LEU A 121 12.97 2.33 0.73
CA LEU A 121 12.88 2.36 2.19
C LEU A 121 14.22 1.99 2.80
N ARG A 122 14.65 2.81 3.77
CA ARG A 122 15.82 2.53 4.61
C ARG A 122 15.54 2.90 6.05
N GLY A 123 16.14 2.15 6.98
CA GLY A 123 16.21 2.56 8.37
C GLY A 123 17.02 3.84 8.57
N ALA A 124 16.67 4.63 9.58
CA ALA A 124 17.42 5.82 9.99
C ALA A 124 18.32 5.53 11.20
N GLY A 125 19.35 6.37 11.40
CA GLY A 125 20.25 6.33 12.57
C GLY A 125 21.21 5.14 12.59
N ALA A 126 21.82 4.90 13.76
CA ALA A 126 22.88 3.89 13.96
C ALA A 126 22.43 2.44 13.69
N LYS A 127 21.11 2.16 13.76
CA LYS A 127 20.54 0.84 13.48
C LYS A 127 20.22 0.61 12.00
N SER A 128 20.46 1.58 11.12
CA SER A 128 20.18 1.47 9.68
C SER A 128 20.90 0.30 8.99
N LEU A 129 22.02 -0.17 9.54
CA LEU A 129 22.78 -1.32 9.03
C LEU A 129 22.09 -2.67 9.29
N THR A 130 21.25 -2.75 10.32
CA THR A 130 20.56 -3.98 10.73
C THR A 130 19.07 -3.98 10.36
N LEU A 131 18.56 -2.87 9.83
CA LEU A 131 17.17 -2.74 9.42
C LEU A 131 17.00 -3.19 7.96
N PRO A 132 15.87 -3.83 7.61
CA PRO A 132 15.57 -4.20 6.23
C PRO A 132 15.61 -3.00 5.29
N LYS A 133 15.97 -3.27 4.03
CA LYS A 133 15.99 -2.30 2.94
C LYS A 133 15.16 -2.87 1.80
N VAL A 134 14.35 -2.03 1.16
CA VAL A 134 13.66 -2.40 -0.08
C VAL A 134 13.77 -1.26 -1.07
N SER A 135 14.03 -1.60 -2.32
CA SER A 135 14.10 -0.65 -3.42
C SER A 135 13.47 -1.26 -4.67
N GLY A 136 12.82 -0.43 -5.47
CA GLY A 136 12.44 -0.81 -6.84
C GLY A 136 11.98 0.40 -7.65
N GLY A 137 11.97 0.22 -8.97
CA GLY A 137 11.53 1.22 -9.95
C GLY A 137 10.20 0.86 -10.59
N GLY A 138 9.91 1.47 -11.74
CA GLY A 138 8.72 1.18 -12.55
C GLY A 138 7.43 1.85 -12.09
N LEU A 139 7.49 2.82 -11.18
CA LEU A 139 6.31 3.59 -10.75
C LEU A 139 6.02 4.68 -11.79
N THR A 140 5.33 4.31 -12.87
CA THR A 140 4.83 5.28 -13.85
C THR A 140 3.59 6.00 -13.32
N GLU A 141 3.24 7.14 -13.94
CA GLU A 141 2.09 7.95 -13.54
C GLU A 141 0.81 7.12 -13.35
N GLY A 142 0.12 7.33 -12.23
CA GLY A 142 -1.13 6.65 -11.88
C GLY A 142 -1.00 5.18 -11.46
N THR A 143 0.22 4.64 -11.35
CA THR A 143 0.42 3.22 -11.00
C THR A 143 0.71 3.03 -9.52
N THR A 144 0.30 1.86 -9.02
CA THR A 144 0.63 1.38 -7.67
C THR A 144 1.47 0.11 -7.77
N GLN A 145 2.55 0.02 -6.99
CA GLN A 145 3.34 -1.19 -6.82
C GLN A 145 3.42 -1.62 -5.35
N GLU A 146 3.66 -2.92 -5.14
CA GLU A 146 3.80 -3.52 -3.82
C GLU A 146 5.26 -3.91 -3.54
N TYR A 147 5.80 -3.45 -2.43
CA TYR A 147 7.15 -3.77 -1.97
C TYR A 147 7.09 -4.52 -0.64
N ARG A 148 7.58 -5.76 -0.63
CA ARG A 148 7.55 -6.63 0.56
C ARG A 148 8.80 -6.47 1.40
N ILE A 149 8.61 -6.46 2.72
CA ILE A 149 9.68 -6.46 3.72
C ILE A 149 9.36 -7.49 4.78
N THR A 150 10.36 -8.24 5.21
CA THR A 150 10.30 -9.29 6.24
C THR A 150 11.34 -9.05 7.32
#